data_AF-A0AA96PCH3-F1
#
_entry.id   AF-A0AA96PCH3-F1
#
_cell.length_a   1.000
_cell.length_b   1.000
_cell.length_c   1.000
_cell.angle_alpha   90.00
_cell.angle_beta   90.00
_cell.angle_gamma   90.00
#
_symmetry.space_group_name_H-M   'P 1'
#
loop_
_entity.id
_entity.type
_entity.pdbx_description
1 polymer ?
#
loop_
_entity_poly.entity_id
_entity_poly.type
_entity_poly.pdbx_seq_one_letter_code
_entity_poly.pdbx_strand_id
1 'polypeptide(L)'
;MARQNGITQNARTSNDQDIAVAALRRVQLAGEDDAAYESAIAALEIAPATTAAGVQALFDLLKSRLDSALDGDEVDPEMMKMLAHNISAGIAHLVRKAG
;
A
#
# COMPACT_ATOMS: atom_id res chain seq x y z
N MET A 1 -13.32 -29.68 21.66
CA MET A 1 -12.14 -28.97 21.13
C MET A 1 -12.62 -27.71 20.44
N ALA A 2 -12.32 -26.53 20.97
CA ALA A 2 -12.96 -25.30 20.55
C ALA A 2 -11.92 -24.21 20.23
N ARG A 3 -12.19 -23.48 19.12
CA ARG A 3 -11.79 -22.10 18.79
C ARG A 3 -10.37 -21.87 18.25
N GLN A 4 -10.21 -21.99 16.92
CA GLN A 4 -9.15 -21.30 16.17
C GLN A 4 -9.61 -20.65 14.83
N ASN A 5 -10.91 -20.63 14.51
CA ASN A 5 -11.39 -20.14 13.20
C ASN A 5 -11.85 -18.67 13.17
N GLY A 6 -11.86 -17.96 14.30
CA GLY A 6 -12.41 -16.59 14.37
C GLY A 6 -11.41 -15.46 14.08
N ILE A 7 -10.11 -15.70 14.27
CA ILE A 7 -9.09 -14.64 14.19
C ILE A 7 -8.66 -14.38 12.74
N THR A 8 -8.61 -15.42 11.91
CA THR A 8 -8.11 -15.35 10.53
C THR A 8 -9.11 -14.73 9.54
N GLN A 9 -10.42 -14.84 9.78
CA GLN A 9 -11.43 -14.24 8.90
C GLN A 9 -11.50 -12.72 9.07
N ASN A 10 -11.46 -12.20 10.30
CA ASN A 10 -11.52 -10.76 10.56
C ASN A 10 -10.26 -10.00 10.10
N ALA A 11 -9.08 -10.61 10.21
CA ALA A 11 -7.83 -9.99 9.74
C ALA A 11 -7.78 -9.89 8.21
N ARG A 12 -8.29 -10.91 7.50
CA ARG A 12 -8.36 -10.91 6.02
C ARG A 12 -9.37 -9.89 5.51
N THR A 13 -10.57 -9.82 6.08
CA THR A 13 -11.57 -8.82 5.67
C THR A 13 -11.13 -7.40 6.01
N SER A 14 -10.46 -7.18 7.15
CA SER A 14 -9.92 -5.88 7.51
C SER A 14 -8.82 -5.39 6.57
N ASN A 15 -7.98 -6.28 6.04
CA ASN A 15 -6.94 -5.93 5.07
C ASN A 15 -7.51 -5.69 3.68
N ASP A 16 -8.53 -6.45 3.26
CA ASP A 16 -9.17 -6.27 1.96
C ASP A 16 -9.99 -4.97 1.86
N GLN A 17 -10.36 -4.40 3.01
CA GLN A 17 -11.00 -3.09 3.11
C GLN A 17 -9.99 -1.92 3.13
N ASP A 18 -8.70 -2.21 3.26
CA ASP A 18 -7.67 -1.18 3.21
C ASP A 18 -7.50 -0.67 1.79
N ILE A 19 -7.58 0.65 1.61
CA ILE A 19 -7.59 1.29 0.30
C ILE A 19 -6.24 1.06 -0.42
N ALA A 20 -5.12 1.07 0.32
CA ALA A 20 -3.80 0.80 -0.26
C ALA A 20 -3.66 -0.67 -0.67
N VAL A 21 -4.19 -1.62 0.10
CA VAL A 21 -4.21 -3.04 -0.28
C VAL A 21 -5.06 -3.28 -1.53
N ALA A 22 -6.23 -2.63 -1.62
CA ALA A 22 -7.09 -2.73 -2.78
C ALA A 22 -6.44 -2.13 -4.04
N ALA A 23 -5.76 -0.99 -3.90
CA ALA A 23 -5.01 -0.38 -5.00
C ALA A 23 -3.84 -1.26 -5.45
N LEU A 24 -3.06 -1.82 -4.52
CA LEU A 24 -1.98 -2.78 -4.84
C LEU A 24 -2.50 -4.00 -5.60
N ARG A 25 -3.66 -4.55 -5.22
CA ARG A 25 -4.27 -5.66 -5.97
C ARG A 25 -4.61 -5.28 -7.40
N ARG A 26 -5.07 -4.06 -7.64
CA ARG A 26 -5.35 -3.57 -9.00
C ARG A 26 -4.06 -3.46 -9.81
N VAL A 27 -2.97 -2.98 -9.21
CA VAL A 27 -1.65 -2.95 -9.86
C VAL A 27 -1.22 -4.36 -10.28
N GLN A 28 -1.36 -5.33 -9.38
CA GLN A 28 -1.01 -6.74 -9.65
C GLN A 28 -1.89 -7.39 -10.72
N LEU A 29 -3.16 -6.96 -10.83
CA LEU A 29 -4.12 -7.48 -11.81
C LEU A 29 -4.03 -6.79 -13.17
N ALA A 30 -3.44 -5.61 -13.26
CA ALA A 30 -3.31 -4.87 -14.52
C ALA A 30 -2.48 -5.64 -15.57
N GLY A 31 -1.50 -6.44 -15.13
CA GLY A 31 -0.70 -7.26 -16.03
C GLY A 31 0.06 -6.41 -17.04
N GLU A 32 -0.20 -6.63 -18.33
CA GLU A 32 0.40 -5.89 -19.46
C GLU A 32 -0.45 -4.70 -19.93
N ASP A 33 -1.56 -4.40 -19.26
CA ASP A 33 -2.38 -3.22 -19.56
C ASP A 33 -1.76 -1.98 -18.90
N ASP A 34 -0.95 -1.26 -19.67
CA ASP A 34 -0.27 -0.03 -19.24
C ASP A 34 -1.25 1.01 -18.65
N ALA A 35 -2.43 1.18 -19.26
CA ALA A 35 -3.40 2.16 -18.80
C ALA A 35 -4.02 1.77 -17.45
N ALA A 36 -4.33 0.49 -17.27
CA ALA A 36 -4.81 -0.04 -16.00
C ALA A 36 -3.71 0.02 -14.92
N TYR A 37 -2.47 -0.26 -15.30
CA TYR A 37 -1.31 -0.21 -14.40
C TYR A 37 -1.07 1.21 -13.89
N GLU A 38 -0.97 2.19 -14.79
CA GLU A 38 -0.75 3.60 -14.43
C GLU A 38 -1.89 4.13 -13.55
N SER A 39 -3.14 3.81 -13.88
CA SER A 39 -4.29 4.19 -13.05
C SER A 39 -4.23 3.58 -11.65
N ALA A 40 -3.83 2.31 -11.54
CA ALA A 40 -3.75 1.62 -10.26
C ALA A 40 -2.58 2.11 -9.40
N ILE A 41 -1.45 2.43 -10.02
CA ILE A 41 -0.28 3.02 -9.36
C ILE A 41 -0.62 4.40 -8.81
N ALA A 42 -1.22 5.28 -9.62
CA ALA A 42 -1.63 6.61 -9.16
C ALA A 42 -2.62 6.53 -7.98
N ALA A 43 -3.53 5.54 -8.00
CA ALA A 43 -4.43 5.30 -6.88
C ALA A 43 -3.69 4.81 -5.63
N LEU A 44 -2.65 3.98 -5.78
CA LEU A 44 -1.82 3.50 -4.67
C LEU A 44 -0.99 4.64 -4.06
N GLU A 45 -0.43 5.53 -4.87
CA GLU A 45 0.41 6.65 -4.43
C GLU A 45 -0.30 7.59 -3.44
N ILE A 46 -1.60 7.77 -3.62
CA ILE A 46 -2.43 8.64 -2.77
C ILE A 46 -3.25 7.86 -1.72
N ALA A 47 -3.15 6.53 -1.67
CA ALA A 47 -4.00 5.71 -0.83
C ALA A 47 -3.64 5.85 0.65
N PRO A 48 -4.63 6.08 1.55
CA PRO A 48 -4.39 5.99 2.97
C PRO A 48 -4.22 4.52 3.38
N ALA A 49 -3.16 4.24 4.14
CA ALA A 49 -2.94 2.94 4.77
C ALA A 49 -3.47 2.94 6.21
N THR A 50 -4.32 1.98 6.54
CA THR A 50 -4.94 1.81 7.87
C THR A 50 -4.63 0.44 8.48
N THR A 51 -3.97 -0.42 7.71
CA THR A 51 -3.52 -1.75 8.09
C THR A 51 -2.02 -1.88 7.87
N ALA A 52 -1.38 -2.85 8.55
CA ALA A 52 0.03 -3.14 8.33
C ALA A 52 0.33 -3.53 6.87
N ALA A 53 -0.61 -4.25 6.23
CA ALA A 53 -0.49 -4.64 4.82
C ALA A 53 -0.54 -3.42 3.88
N GLY A 54 -1.41 -2.44 4.17
CA GLY A 54 -1.47 -1.18 3.42
C GLY A 54 -0.19 -0.35 3.57
N VAL A 55 0.38 -0.30 4.78
CA VAL A 55 1.66 0.38 5.02
C VAL A 55 2.79 -0.30 4.25
N GLN A 56 2.84 -1.63 4.25
CA GLN A 56 3.82 -2.39 3.49
C GLN A 56 3.69 -2.13 1.97
N ALA A 57 2.47 -2.08 1.44
CA ALA A 57 2.24 -1.79 0.03
C ALA A 57 2.82 -0.43 -0.41
N LEU A 58 2.62 0.61 0.40
CA LEU A 58 3.20 1.93 0.14
C LEU A 58 4.72 1.92 0.25
N PHE A 59 5.27 1.17 1.21
CA PHE A 59 6.72 1.05 1.39
C PHE A 59 7.39 0.33 0.20
N ASP A 60 6.77 -0.74 -0.30
CA ASP A 60 7.26 -1.48 -1.46
C ASP A 60 7.22 -0.59 -2.72
N LEU A 61 6.17 0.22 -2.89
CA LEU A 61 6.09 1.20 -3.97
C LEU A 61 7.19 2.27 -3.85
N LEU A 62 7.37 2.84 -2.66
CA LEU A 62 8.44 3.82 -2.40
C LEU A 62 9.82 3.23 -2.74
N LYS A 63 10.07 1.99 -2.33
CA LYS A 63 11.31 1.29 -2.64
C LYS A 63 11.49 1.09 -4.15
N SER A 64 10.47 0.59 -4.84
CA SER A 64 10.51 0.40 -6.30
C SER A 64 10.84 1.70 -7.03
N ARG A 65 10.26 2.82 -6.62
CA ARG A 65 10.55 4.13 -7.21
C ARG A 65 11.99 4.58 -6.91
N LEU A 66 12.49 4.33 -5.70
CA LEU A 66 13.86 4.65 -5.34
C LEU A 66 14.87 3.82 -6.15
N ASP A 67 14.57 2.54 -6.37
CA ASP A 67 15.39 1.64 -7.19
C ASP A 67 15.43 2.15 -8.65
N SER A 68 14.29 2.53 -9.24
CA SER A 68 14.24 3.18 -10.57
C SER A 68 15.05 4.48 -10.62
N ALA A 69 14.98 5.32 -9.59
CA ALA A 69 15.77 6.54 -9.53
C ALA A 69 17.29 6.26 -9.53
N LEU A 70 17.72 5.18 -8.87
CA LEU A 70 19.13 4.76 -8.85
C LEU A 70 19.60 4.21 -10.20
N ASP A 71 18.69 3.61 -10.97
CA ASP A 71 18.94 3.14 -12.33
C ASP A 71 18.95 4.28 -13.37
N GLY A 72 18.65 5.52 -12.95
CA GLY A 72 18.74 6.73 -13.75
C GLY A 72 17.40 7.23 -14.29
N ASP A 73 16.28 6.62 -13.89
CA ASP A 73 14.95 7.10 -14.25
C ASP A 73 14.60 8.38 -13.48
N GLU A 74 13.85 9.27 -14.13
CA GLU A 74 13.32 10.46 -13.47
C GLU A 74 12.18 10.06 -12.53
N VAL A 75 12.30 10.46 -11.26
CA VAL A 75 11.29 10.21 -10.23
C VAL A 75 10.82 11.54 -9.66
N ASP A 76 9.50 11.72 -9.61
CA ASP A 76 8.87 12.91 -9.05
C ASP A 76 9.11 13.01 -7.52
N PRO A 77 9.84 14.03 -7.04
CA PRO A 77 10.10 14.22 -5.62
C PRO A 77 8.84 14.46 -4.78
N GLU A 78 7.78 15.04 -5.34
CA GLU A 78 6.52 15.28 -4.61
C GLU A 78 5.77 13.98 -4.37
N MET A 79 5.76 13.06 -5.34
CA MET A 79 5.24 11.71 -5.17
C MET A 79 5.98 10.97 -4.05
N MET A 80 7.31 11.06 -4.00
CA MET A 80 8.12 10.44 -2.94
C MET A 80 7.79 10.98 -1.55
N LYS A 81 7.62 12.31 -1.41
CA LYS A 81 7.20 12.93 -0.16
C LYS A 81 5.82 12.47 0.28
N MET A 82 4.88 12.35 -0.66
CA MET A 82 3.53 11.90 -0.41
C MET A 82 3.48 10.44 0.06
N LEU A 83 4.25 9.55 -0.57
CA LEU A 83 4.40 8.17 -0.10
C LEU A 83 4.94 8.10 1.33
N ALA A 84 6.02 8.83 1.61
CA ALA A 84 6.60 8.88 2.96
C ALA A 84 5.60 9.42 4.00
N HIS A 85 4.81 10.43 3.64
CA HIS A 85 3.74 10.97 4.49
C HIS A 85 2.67 9.92 4.79
N ASN A 86 2.16 9.23 3.76
CA ASN A 86 1.09 8.24 3.89
C ASN A 86 1.54 7.01 4.70
N ILE A 87 2.80 6.59 4.55
CA ILE A 87 3.43 5.56 5.40
C ILE A 87 3.45 5.99 6.86
N SER A 88 3.94 7.21 7.15
CA SER A 88 4.00 7.75 8.51
C SER A 88 2.62 7.87 9.15
N ALA A 89 1.63 8.37 8.39
CA ALA A 89 0.24 8.46 8.84
C ALA A 89 -0.35 7.08 9.18
N GLY A 90 -0.08 6.07 8.35
CA GLY A 90 -0.51 4.69 8.58
C GLY A 90 0.13 4.08 9.82
N ILE A 91 1.44 4.25 10.03
CA ILE A 91 2.12 3.80 11.25
C ILE A 91 1.51 4.47 12.48
N ALA A 92 1.31 5.78 12.45
CA ALA A 92 0.71 6.52 13.56
C ALA A 92 -0.72 6.04 13.86
N HIS A 93 -1.51 5.70 12.83
CA HIS A 93 -2.82 5.09 12.99
C HIS A 93 -2.74 3.73 13.70
N LEU A 94 -1.82 2.86 13.27
CA LEU A 94 -1.63 1.53 13.86
C LEU A 94 -1.18 1.60 15.32
N VAL A 95 -0.27 2.52 15.65
CA VAL A 95 0.18 2.74 17.04
C VAL A 95 -0.99 3.18 17.93
N ARG A 96 -1.83 4.12 17.47
CA ARG A 96 -3.02 4.55 18.22
C ARG A 96 -4.05 3.45 18.42
N LYS A 97 -4.16 2.51 17.47
CA LYS A 97 -5.09 1.38 17.56
C LYS A 97 -4.62 0.28 18.51
N ALA A 98 -3.31 0.18 18.74
CA ALA A 98 -2.70 -0.85 19.59
C ALA A 98 -2.62 -0.47 21.07
N GLY A 99 -2.66 0.84 21.39
CA GLY A 99 -2.74 1.37 22.76
C GLY A 99 -4.17 1.52 23.24
#